data_AF-A0A965HIZ0-F1
#
_entry.id   AF-A0A965HIZ0-F1
#
_cell.length_a   1.000
_cell.length_b   1.000
_cell.length_c   1.000
_cell.angle_alpha   90.00
_cell.angle_beta   90.00
_cell.angle_gamma   90.00
#
_symmetry.space_group_name_H-M   'P 1'
#
loop_
_entity.id
_entity.type
_entity.pdbx_description
1 polymer ?
#
loop_
_entity_poly.entity_id
_entity_poly.type
_entity_poly.pdbx_seq_one_letter_code
_entity_poly.pdbx_strand_id
1 'polypeptide(L)'
;GEDLSSKWAGAMVSVLDGKGAGQVRWMKSLGGNEVVVDEPWQVPLDQSSFLSISKTLYRGLFVHNLVEDAGNAVSLWGGGVEMVVAGNRSERGGSLNQITLCHGDQFIPGIRAQFLDNVITEGINWGASYVFPRGSLIGTYTYTPLYFERVIQKNKGQPVTAPDYHGPLAVDQVFRRNRIESAGNFYAGGMVSNILFEAGEVNHSRIGVDIREMGGRWDDSILEGGPVDVLIRNNKMTDVTQPYSGDYLKNAKIVR
;
A
#
# COMPACT_ATOMS: atom_id res chain seq x y z
N GLY A 1 14.65 -12.12 30.05
CA GLY A 1 13.97 -11.67 28.84
C GLY A 1 14.89 -11.93 27.68
N GLU A 2 14.37 -12.44 26.57
CA GLU A 2 15.15 -12.64 25.34
C GLU A 2 15.75 -11.30 24.88
N ASP A 3 17.00 -11.29 24.42
CA ASP A 3 17.61 -10.09 23.84
C ASP A 3 17.01 -9.82 22.46
N LEU A 4 15.92 -9.07 22.44
CA LEU A 4 15.21 -8.68 21.23
C LEU A 4 16.04 -7.74 20.33
N SER A 5 17.10 -7.09 20.86
CA SER A 5 17.95 -6.21 20.05
C SER A 5 18.62 -6.98 18.93
N SER A 6 19.13 -8.18 19.20
CA SER A 6 19.78 -9.01 18.17
C SER A 6 18.81 -9.43 17.04
N LYS A 7 17.56 -9.74 17.38
CA LYS A 7 16.52 -10.17 16.43
C LYS A 7 16.09 -9.04 15.48
N TRP A 8 16.05 -7.83 16.02
CA TRP A 8 15.53 -6.64 15.35
C TRP A 8 16.62 -5.67 14.91
N ALA A 9 17.90 -5.97 15.14
CA ALA A 9 19.02 -5.17 14.66
C ALA A 9 18.86 -4.84 13.16
N GLY A 10 18.99 -3.55 12.82
CA GLY A 10 18.80 -3.06 11.45
C GLY A 10 17.34 -3.00 10.98
N ALA A 11 16.36 -3.17 11.87
CA ALA A 11 14.96 -2.87 11.54
C ALA A 11 14.76 -1.35 11.37
N MET A 12 13.79 -1.00 10.53
CA MET A 12 13.38 0.38 10.34
C MET A 12 12.36 0.76 11.41
N VAL A 13 12.49 1.98 11.92
CA VAL A 13 11.51 2.66 12.77
C VAL A 13 10.83 3.73 11.92
N SER A 14 9.54 3.57 11.65
CA SER A 14 8.75 4.50 10.85
C SER A 14 7.71 5.21 11.71
N VAL A 15 7.57 6.52 11.54
CA VAL A 15 6.48 7.29 12.14
C VAL A 15 5.28 7.23 11.19
N LEU A 16 4.23 6.51 11.57
CA LEU A 16 3.05 6.29 10.73
C LEU A 16 2.01 7.39 10.85
N ASP A 17 1.92 8.03 12.02
CA ASP A 17 0.92 9.07 12.29
C ASP A 17 1.41 10.01 13.41
N GLY A 18 0.71 11.14 13.58
CA GLY A 18 1.03 12.19 14.55
C GLY A 18 2.22 13.05 14.15
N LYS A 19 2.79 13.75 15.14
CA LYS A 19 3.91 14.67 14.90
C LYS A 19 5.11 13.90 14.36
N GLY A 20 5.62 14.33 13.21
CA GLY A 20 6.76 13.70 12.55
C GLY A 20 6.40 12.51 11.65
N ALA A 21 5.12 12.27 11.35
CA ALA A 21 4.67 11.26 10.40
C ALA A 21 5.44 11.31 9.06
N GLY A 22 5.71 10.13 8.51
CA GLY A 22 6.49 9.95 7.28
C GLY A 22 8.01 9.91 7.50
N GLN A 23 8.52 10.23 8.69
CA GLN A 23 9.95 10.04 8.97
C GLN A 23 10.28 8.56 9.17
N VAL A 24 11.48 8.16 8.76
CA VAL A 24 12.01 6.82 8.98
C VAL A 24 13.42 6.90 9.55
N ARG A 25 13.77 5.94 10.40
CA ARG A 25 15.10 5.78 11.03
C ARG A 25 15.48 4.32 11.10
N TRP A 26 16.74 4.05 11.41
CA TRP A 26 17.22 2.69 11.62
C TRP A 26 17.46 2.45 13.10
N MET A 27 16.98 1.31 13.58
CA MET A 27 17.12 0.95 14.98
C MET A 27 18.56 0.52 15.28
N LYS A 28 19.16 1.16 16.29
CA LYS A 28 20.45 0.78 16.88
C LYS A 28 20.29 -0.23 18.01
N SER A 29 19.29 -0.05 18.87
CA SER A 29 19.00 -0.97 19.97
C SER A 29 17.54 -0.93 20.39
N LEU A 30 17.07 -2.05 20.94
CA LEU A 30 15.73 -2.23 21.49
C LEU A 30 15.83 -2.68 22.95
N GLY A 31 15.50 -1.77 23.86
CA GLY A 31 15.29 -2.06 25.27
C GLY A 31 13.85 -2.50 25.55
N GLY A 32 13.50 -2.66 26.83
CA GLY A 32 12.14 -3.05 27.22
C GLY A 32 11.07 -2.03 26.84
N ASN A 33 11.37 -0.73 27.01
CA ASN A 33 10.48 0.40 26.71
C ASN A 33 11.20 1.53 25.94
N GLU A 34 12.35 1.24 25.35
CA GLU A 34 13.20 2.25 24.72
C GLU A 34 13.70 1.75 23.38
N VAL A 35 13.59 2.60 22.37
CA VAL A 35 14.12 2.35 21.02
C VAL A 35 15.16 3.43 20.75
N VAL A 36 16.40 3.02 20.52
CA VAL A 36 17.46 3.96 20.11
C VAL A 36 17.59 3.89 18.60
N VAL A 37 17.53 5.05 17.96
CA VAL A 37 17.66 5.20 16.50
C VAL A 37 19.03 5.74 16.10
N ASP A 38 19.34 5.60 14.81
CA ASP A 38 20.64 5.95 14.24
C ASP A 38 20.95 7.45 14.24
N GLU A 39 19.94 8.28 13.99
CA GLU A 39 20.05 9.74 13.96
C GLU A 39 18.81 10.44 14.58
N PRO A 40 18.93 11.70 15.05
CA PRO A 40 17.78 12.46 15.56
C PRO A 40 16.67 12.63 14.51
N TRP A 41 15.43 12.71 14.97
CA TRP A 41 14.30 13.07 14.12
C TRP A 41 14.42 14.52 13.64
N GLN A 42 14.16 14.77 12.35
CA GLN A 42 14.12 16.13 11.80
C GLN A 42 12.98 16.94 12.38
N VAL A 43 11.81 16.30 12.53
CA VAL A 43 10.68 16.82 13.30
C VAL A 43 10.63 16.05 14.61
N PRO A 44 10.81 16.72 15.77
CA PRO A 44 10.74 16.06 17.07
C PRO A 44 9.38 15.38 17.29
N LEU A 45 9.42 14.13 17.74
CA LEU A 45 8.23 13.35 18.07
C LEU A 45 7.57 13.87 19.36
N ASP A 46 6.29 13.57 19.53
CA ASP A 46 5.56 13.80 20.78
C ASP A 46 4.57 12.66 21.07
N GLN A 47 3.68 12.84 22.04
CA GLN A 47 2.72 11.82 22.47
C GLN A 47 1.68 11.45 21.40
N SER A 48 1.56 12.24 20.33
CA SER A 48 0.70 11.90 19.19
C SER A 48 1.37 10.95 18.19
N SER A 49 2.69 10.81 18.23
CA SER A 49 3.44 10.04 17.24
C SER A 49 3.18 8.54 17.38
N PHE A 50 2.74 7.90 16.29
CA PHE A 50 2.60 6.45 16.22
C PHE A 50 3.78 5.83 15.48
N LEU A 51 4.50 4.92 16.13
CA LEU A 51 5.69 4.29 15.57
C LEU A 51 5.41 2.84 15.17
N SER A 52 6.01 2.41 14.07
CA SER A 52 6.16 0.98 13.75
C SER A 52 7.62 0.61 13.61
N ILE A 53 7.95 -0.61 14.05
CA ILE A 53 9.27 -1.22 13.87
C ILE A 53 9.08 -2.42 12.95
N SER A 54 9.71 -2.38 11.77
CA SER A 54 9.57 -3.45 10.78
C SER A 54 10.86 -3.70 10.02
N LYS A 55 11.05 -4.95 9.57
CA LYS A 55 12.02 -5.25 8.51
C LYS A 55 11.31 -4.99 7.20
N THR A 56 11.77 -4.00 6.45
CA THR A 56 11.11 -3.58 5.21
C THR A 56 12.13 -3.38 4.10
N LEU A 57 11.66 -3.47 2.86
CA LEU A 57 12.45 -3.11 1.69
C LEU A 57 12.66 -1.59 1.69
N TYR A 58 13.89 -1.16 1.46
CA TYR A 58 14.26 0.25 1.44
C TYR A 58 15.03 0.60 0.17
N ARG A 59 14.65 1.70 -0.50
CA ARG A 59 15.34 2.20 -1.70
C ARG A 59 15.48 1.16 -2.80
N GLY A 60 14.43 0.37 -3.01
CA GLY A 60 14.40 -0.64 -4.06
C GLY A 60 14.00 -0.07 -5.42
N LEU A 61 14.67 -0.55 -6.47
CA LEU A 61 14.37 -0.23 -7.86
C LEU A 61 13.94 -1.50 -8.60
N PHE A 62 12.73 -1.49 -9.16
CA PHE A 62 12.21 -2.52 -10.05
C PHE A 62 11.96 -1.84 -11.40
N VAL A 63 12.94 -1.90 -12.30
CA VAL A 63 12.92 -1.11 -13.53
C VAL A 63 13.11 -1.95 -14.77
N HIS A 64 12.37 -1.62 -15.82
CA HIS A 64 12.49 -2.20 -17.17
C HIS A 64 12.41 -3.73 -17.21
N ASN A 65 11.62 -4.33 -16.32
CA ASN A 65 11.35 -5.77 -16.36
C ASN A 65 10.26 -6.06 -17.39
N LEU A 66 10.44 -7.13 -18.16
CA LEU A 66 9.37 -7.79 -18.88
C LEU A 66 8.93 -9.00 -18.05
N VAL A 67 7.64 -9.08 -17.77
CA VAL A 67 7.03 -10.23 -17.10
C VAL A 67 5.91 -10.75 -17.98
N GLU A 68 5.97 -12.04 -18.29
CA GLU A 68 5.01 -12.72 -19.15
C GLU A 68 4.37 -13.88 -18.39
N ASP A 69 3.07 -14.11 -18.61
CA ASP A 69 2.36 -15.32 -18.18
C ASP A 69 2.48 -15.60 -16.65
N ALA A 70 2.43 -14.53 -15.84
CA ALA A 70 2.66 -14.57 -14.39
C ALA A 70 1.55 -13.89 -13.58
N GLY A 71 1.39 -14.33 -12.33
CA GLY A 71 0.33 -13.84 -11.44
C GLY A 71 0.43 -12.36 -11.06
N ASN A 72 1.62 -11.81 -10.80
CA ASN A 72 1.87 -10.37 -10.66
C ASN A 72 3.22 -10.03 -11.29
N ALA A 73 3.36 -8.85 -11.89
CA ALA A 73 4.63 -8.41 -12.45
C ALA A 73 5.57 -7.83 -11.38
N VAL A 74 5.05 -6.95 -10.53
CA VAL A 74 5.78 -6.44 -9.36
C VAL A 74 4.80 -6.34 -8.20
N SER A 75 5.06 -7.05 -7.12
CA SER A 75 4.26 -6.96 -5.90
C SER A 75 5.15 -6.62 -4.72
N LEU A 76 5.03 -5.39 -4.24
CA LEU A 76 5.65 -4.94 -3.00
C LEU A 76 4.80 -5.43 -1.82
N TRP A 77 4.84 -6.76 -1.61
CA TRP A 77 4.12 -7.45 -0.55
C TRP A 77 4.77 -7.18 0.81
N GLY A 78 4.00 -6.63 1.74
CA GLY A 78 4.56 -6.06 2.97
C GLY A 78 5.10 -4.66 2.76
N GLY A 79 4.56 -3.91 1.81
CA GLY A 79 4.92 -2.52 1.57
C GLY A 79 6.36 -2.35 1.09
N GLY A 80 7.03 -1.34 1.63
CA GLY A 80 8.35 -0.90 1.18
C GLY A 80 8.48 0.62 1.28
N VAL A 81 9.70 1.10 1.48
CA VAL A 81 9.97 2.53 1.71
C VAL A 81 10.92 3.06 0.66
N GLU A 82 10.56 4.20 0.05
CA GLU A 82 11.33 4.83 -1.04
C GLU A 82 11.51 3.90 -2.25
N MET A 83 10.42 3.30 -2.71
CA MET A 83 10.43 2.31 -3.79
C MET A 83 10.16 2.97 -5.14
N VAL A 84 10.84 2.50 -6.19
CA VAL A 84 10.55 2.91 -7.58
C VAL A 84 10.29 1.68 -8.43
N VAL A 85 9.10 1.64 -9.02
CA VAL A 85 8.64 0.63 -9.97
C VAL A 85 8.43 1.33 -11.30
N ALA A 86 9.37 1.24 -12.24
CA ALA A 86 9.34 2.08 -13.43
C ALA A 86 9.62 1.35 -14.76
N GLY A 87 8.86 1.69 -15.79
CA GLY A 87 9.08 1.20 -17.15
C GLY A 87 8.94 -0.32 -17.30
N ASN A 88 8.26 -0.99 -16.36
CA ASN A 88 8.03 -2.43 -16.43
C ASN A 88 6.84 -2.72 -17.37
N ARG A 89 6.86 -3.90 -17.98
CA ARG A 89 5.81 -4.39 -18.87
C ARG A 89 5.31 -5.74 -18.38
N SER A 90 4.01 -5.83 -18.15
CA SER A 90 3.28 -7.06 -17.83
C SER A 90 2.47 -7.49 -19.04
N GLU A 91 2.79 -8.66 -19.61
CA GLU A 91 2.04 -9.26 -20.73
C GLU A 91 1.38 -10.55 -20.31
N ARG A 92 0.07 -10.66 -20.57
CA ARG A 92 -0.74 -11.81 -20.12
C ARG A 92 -0.52 -12.11 -18.63
N GLY A 93 -0.35 -11.04 -17.85
CA GLY A 93 0.13 -11.11 -16.48
C GLY A 93 -0.58 -10.11 -15.57
N GLY A 94 -0.26 -10.22 -14.28
CA GLY A 94 -0.97 -9.47 -13.27
C GLY A 94 -0.40 -8.10 -12.94
N SER A 95 -0.61 -7.72 -11.69
CA SER A 95 -0.55 -6.33 -11.24
C SER A 95 0.86 -5.82 -11.00
N LEU A 96 0.97 -4.49 -10.97
CA LEU A 96 2.10 -3.76 -10.38
C LEU A 96 1.58 -3.02 -9.17
N ASN A 97 1.85 -3.53 -7.98
CA ASN A 97 1.19 -3.02 -6.78
C ASN A 97 2.08 -2.91 -5.56
N GLN A 98 1.64 -2.04 -4.65
CA GLN A 98 2.10 -2.04 -3.28
C GLN A 98 1.00 -2.58 -2.38
N ILE A 99 1.36 -3.53 -1.52
CA ILE A 99 0.44 -4.20 -0.61
C ILE A 99 1.01 -4.07 0.80
N THR A 100 0.52 -3.10 1.55
CA THR A 100 0.91 -2.93 2.95
C THR A 100 0.17 -3.94 3.80
N LEU A 101 0.79 -4.31 4.92
CA LEU A 101 0.28 -5.37 5.76
C LEU A 101 0.18 -4.89 7.19
N CYS A 102 -0.73 -5.52 7.90
CA CYS A 102 -0.50 -5.77 9.30
C CYS A 102 -0.42 -7.27 9.54
N HIS A 103 0.20 -7.68 10.64
CA HIS A 103 0.01 -9.01 11.19
C HIS A 103 0.25 -8.98 12.70
N GLY A 104 -0.73 -9.41 13.51
CA GLY A 104 -0.62 -9.31 14.97
C GLY A 104 -0.50 -7.87 15.43
N ASP A 105 0.61 -7.56 16.14
CA ASP A 105 0.98 -6.23 16.62
C ASP A 105 1.91 -5.46 15.65
N GLN A 106 2.20 -6.03 14.47
CA GLN A 106 3.16 -5.46 13.52
C GLN A 106 2.49 -4.77 12.34
N PHE A 107 2.85 -3.51 12.14
CA PHE A 107 2.45 -2.72 10.98
C PHE A 107 3.60 -2.68 9.98
N ILE A 108 3.38 -3.14 8.75
CA ILE A 108 4.41 -3.13 7.70
C ILE A 108 4.01 -2.08 6.65
N PRO A 109 4.56 -0.85 6.75
CA PRO A 109 4.10 0.28 5.97
C PRO A 109 4.70 0.30 4.57
N GLY A 110 4.05 1.09 3.71
CA GLY A 110 4.51 1.45 2.38
C GLY A 110 4.61 2.97 2.27
N ILE A 111 5.82 3.52 2.21
CA ILE A 111 6.04 4.97 2.30
C ILE A 111 6.82 5.44 1.08
N ARG A 112 6.32 6.46 0.37
CA ARG A 112 7.02 7.08 -0.78
C ARG A 112 7.32 6.10 -1.92
N ALA A 113 6.31 5.35 -2.37
CA ALA A 113 6.46 4.49 -3.54
C ALA A 113 6.02 5.21 -4.81
N GLN A 114 6.75 4.97 -5.89
CA GLN A 114 6.50 5.56 -7.20
C GLN A 114 6.35 4.47 -8.25
N PHE A 115 5.24 4.49 -8.96
CA PHE A 115 4.94 3.65 -10.10
C PHE A 115 4.90 4.53 -11.34
N LEU A 116 5.89 4.42 -12.21
CA LEU A 116 6.12 5.34 -13.30
C LEU A 116 6.23 4.61 -14.64
N ASP A 117 5.53 5.09 -15.67
CA ASP A 117 5.75 4.62 -17.05
C ASP A 117 5.59 3.10 -17.26
N ASN A 118 4.85 2.41 -16.38
CA ASN A 118 4.63 0.97 -16.48
C ASN A 118 3.48 0.66 -17.45
N VAL A 119 3.51 -0.53 -18.05
CA VAL A 119 2.49 -1.00 -19.01
C VAL A 119 1.95 -2.36 -18.59
N ILE A 120 0.63 -2.48 -18.52
CA ILE A 120 -0.08 -3.77 -18.53
C ILE A 120 -0.77 -3.89 -19.90
N THR A 121 -0.40 -4.89 -20.70
CA THR A 121 -1.02 -5.09 -22.03
C THR A 121 -2.36 -5.82 -21.93
N GLU A 122 -2.41 -6.85 -21.09
CA GLU A 122 -3.58 -7.69 -20.88
C GLU A 122 -3.75 -7.91 -19.38
N GLY A 123 -4.72 -7.22 -18.79
CA GLY A 123 -4.94 -7.24 -17.35
C GLY A 123 -5.61 -8.53 -16.88
N ILE A 124 -4.84 -9.59 -16.65
CA ILE A 124 -5.33 -10.79 -15.97
C ILE A 124 -4.50 -11.01 -14.72
N ASN A 125 -5.11 -10.80 -13.56
CA ASN A 125 -4.46 -11.00 -12.27
C ASN A 125 -4.90 -12.30 -11.60
N TRP A 126 -3.91 -13.00 -11.07
CA TRP A 126 -4.08 -14.14 -10.17
C TRP A 126 -3.65 -13.71 -8.76
N GLY A 127 -4.62 -13.50 -7.87
CA GLY A 127 -4.35 -13.20 -6.47
C GLY A 127 -3.86 -14.42 -5.69
N ALA A 128 -3.37 -14.20 -4.45
CA ALA A 128 -2.93 -15.26 -3.53
C ALA A 128 -4.02 -16.30 -3.17
N SER A 129 -5.28 -16.02 -3.52
CA SER A 129 -6.39 -16.98 -3.51
C SER A 129 -6.66 -17.42 -4.96
N TYR A 130 -6.11 -18.56 -5.36
CA TYR A 130 -6.10 -19.17 -6.70
C TYR A 130 -7.47 -19.45 -7.37
N VAL A 131 -8.56 -18.82 -6.92
CA VAL A 131 -9.92 -19.31 -7.21
C VAL A 131 -10.68 -18.43 -8.21
N PHE A 132 -10.26 -17.19 -8.50
CA PHE A 132 -10.98 -16.34 -9.48
C PHE A 132 -10.06 -15.37 -10.24
N PRO A 133 -10.13 -15.32 -11.58
CA PRO A 133 -9.48 -14.26 -12.35
C PRO A 133 -10.09 -12.90 -11.98
N ARG A 134 -9.23 -11.91 -11.76
CA ARG A 134 -9.62 -10.51 -11.55
C ARG A 134 -8.90 -9.62 -12.55
N GLY A 135 -9.44 -8.43 -12.81
CA GLY A 135 -8.71 -7.42 -13.58
C GLY A 135 -7.40 -7.05 -12.90
N SER A 136 -6.34 -6.81 -13.68
CA SER A 136 -5.07 -6.35 -13.13
C SER A 136 -5.14 -4.90 -12.66
N LEU A 137 -4.25 -4.54 -11.75
CA LEU A 137 -4.19 -3.17 -11.27
C LEU A 137 -2.78 -2.62 -11.27
N ILE A 138 -2.70 -1.29 -11.41
CA ILE A 138 -1.53 -0.52 -11.01
C ILE A 138 -1.99 0.36 -9.85
N GLY A 139 -1.48 0.11 -8.64
CA GLY A 139 -2.09 0.70 -7.47
C GLY A 139 -1.47 0.32 -6.13
N THR A 140 -2.11 0.79 -5.07
CA THR A 140 -1.73 0.49 -3.68
C THR A 140 -2.95 0.09 -2.87
N TYR A 141 -2.77 -0.82 -1.95
CA TYR A 141 -3.80 -1.13 -0.96
C TYR A 141 -3.22 -1.75 0.29
N THR A 142 -4.04 -1.73 1.34
CA THR A 142 -3.72 -2.39 2.61
C THR A 142 -4.40 -3.76 2.66
N TYR A 143 -3.66 -4.77 3.11
CA TYR A 143 -4.15 -6.13 3.31
C TYR A 143 -4.27 -6.42 4.82
N THR A 144 -5.46 -6.86 5.27
CA THR A 144 -5.88 -6.91 6.69
C THR A 144 -5.22 -8.04 7.50
N PRO A 145 -4.88 -7.79 8.79
CA PRO A 145 -5.79 -8.07 9.92
C PRO A 145 -5.64 -7.17 11.19
N LEU A 146 -5.60 -5.84 11.13
CA LEU A 146 -5.51 -5.01 12.37
C LEU A 146 -6.76 -5.02 13.22
N TYR A 147 -7.87 -4.63 12.60
CA TYR A 147 -9.18 -4.74 13.23
C TYR A 147 -9.58 -6.18 13.42
N PHE A 148 -9.06 -7.08 12.58
CA PHE A 148 -9.25 -8.50 12.76
C PHE A 148 -8.63 -8.97 14.08
N GLU A 149 -7.43 -8.54 14.49
CA GLU A 149 -6.83 -9.04 15.74
C GLU A 149 -7.53 -8.48 17.00
N ARG A 150 -7.85 -7.18 17.07
CA ARG A 150 -8.63 -6.64 18.22
C ARG A 150 -10.04 -7.24 18.27
N VAL A 151 -10.72 -7.37 17.13
CA VAL A 151 -12.06 -7.97 17.04
C VAL A 151 -12.02 -9.47 17.30
N ILE A 152 -11.00 -10.20 16.82
CA ILE A 152 -10.77 -11.61 17.16
C ILE A 152 -10.53 -11.75 18.65
N GLN A 153 -9.62 -10.96 19.23
CA GLN A 153 -9.30 -11.00 20.64
C GLN A 153 -10.58 -10.77 21.45
N LYS A 154 -11.35 -9.74 21.12
CA LYS A 154 -12.67 -9.46 21.73
C LYS A 154 -13.66 -10.62 21.56
N ASN A 155 -13.83 -11.15 20.35
CA ASN A 155 -14.76 -12.25 20.04
C ASN A 155 -14.37 -13.58 20.70
N LYS A 156 -13.06 -13.80 20.94
CA LYS A 156 -12.52 -14.94 21.67
C LYS A 156 -12.48 -14.73 23.19
N GLY A 157 -12.89 -13.56 23.69
CA GLY A 157 -12.76 -13.20 25.11
C GLY A 157 -11.32 -13.08 25.61
N GLN A 158 -10.36 -12.85 24.70
CA GLN A 158 -8.95 -12.62 25.00
C GLN A 158 -8.69 -11.15 25.34
N PRO A 159 -7.69 -10.84 26.17
CA PRO A 159 -7.25 -9.47 26.39
C PRO A 159 -6.89 -8.79 25.07
N VAL A 160 -7.41 -7.58 24.85
CA VAL A 160 -7.09 -6.80 23.66
C VAL A 160 -5.72 -6.16 23.85
N THR A 161 -4.71 -6.70 23.15
CA THR A 161 -3.32 -6.22 23.20
C THR A 161 -2.88 -5.56 21.90
N ALA A 162 -3.63 -5.77 20.81
CA ALA A 162 -3.31 -5.15 19.52
C ALA A 162 -3.48 -3.62 19.60
N PRO A 163 -2.54 -2.84 19.04
CA PRO A 163 -2.59 -1.38 19.08
C PRO A 163 -3.82 -0.79 18.39
N ASP A 164 -4.27 0.36 18.90
CA ASP A 164 -5.44 1.10 18.40
C ASP A 164 -5.04 2.10 17.31
N TYR A 165 -4.82 1.60 16.10
CA TYR A 165 -4.34 2.41 14.98
C TYR A 165 -5.35 2.46 13.84
N HIS A 166 -5.78 3.68 13.50
CA HIS A 166 -6.74 3.96 12.43
C HIS A 166 -6.12 4.74 11.25
N GLY A 167 -4.82 5.06 11.32
CA GLY A 167 -4.15 5.86 10.32
C GLY A 167 -3.76 5.09 9.04
N PRO A 168 -3.19 5.76 8.04
CA PRO A 168 -2.81 5.14 6.78
C PRO A 168 -1.54 4.29 6.88
N LEU A 169 -1.52 3.11 6.23
CA LEU A 169 -0.34 2.25 6.13
C LEU A 169 0.42 2.41 4.82
N ALA A 170 -0.25 2.82 3.74
CA ALA A 170 0.41 3.27 2.53
C ALA A 170 0.31 4.80 2.42
N VAL A 171 1.45 5.49 2.38
CA VAL A 171 1.52 6.96 2.41
C VAL A 171 2.43 7.47 1.30
N ASP A 172 2.12 8.64 0.74
CA ASP A 172 2.91 9.36 -0.27
C ASP A 172 3.13 8.55 -1.55
N GLN A 173 2.05 8.14 -2.22
CA GLN A 173 2.12 7.22 -3.35
C GLN A 173 1.91 7.97 -4.68
N VAL A 174 2.80 7.75 -5.65
CA VAL A 174 2.69 8.38 -6.98
C VAL A 174 2.57 7.33 -8.06
N PHE A 175 1.48 7.42 -8.83
CA PHE A 175 1.21 6.61 -10.01
C PHE A 175 1.13 7.55 -11.21
N ARG A 176 2.19 7.61 -12.02
CA ARG A 176 2.29 8.59 -13.10
C ARG A 176 2.65 7.94 -14.43
N ARG A 177 1.97 8.34 -15.51
CA ARG A 177 2.22 7.87 -16.89
C ARG A 177 2.18 6.35 -17.06
N ASN A 178 1.50 5.65 -16.16
CA ASN A 178 1.25 4.23 -16.32
C ASN A 178 0.16 4.00 -17.36
N ARG A 179 0.17 2.83 -17.98
CA ARG A 179 -0.78 2.45 -19.02
C ARG A 179 -1.34 1.07 -18.77
N ILE A 180 -2.65 0.94 -18.93
CA ILE A 180 -3.36 -0.33 -18.93
C ILE A 180 -4.10 -0.43 -20.26
N GLU A 181 -3.68 -1.34 -21.13
CA GLU A 181 -4.26 -1.46 -22.47
C GLU A 181 -5.59 -2.23 -22.47
N SER A 182 -5.81 -3.14 -21.52
CA SER A 182 -7.08 -3.84 -21.35
C SER A 182 -7.22 -4.50 -19.98
N ALA A 183 -8.46 -4.81 -19.61
CA ALA A 183 -8.82 -5.66 -18.46
C ALA A 183 -8.20 -5.27 -17.11
N GLY A 184 -7.93 -3.98 -16.87
CA GLY A 184 -7.39 -3.54 -15.58
C GLY A 184 -7.81 -2.13 -15.19
N ASN A 185 -7.31 -1.66 -14.05
CA ASN A 185 -7.62 -0.32 -13.55
C ASN A 185 -6.49 0.25 -12.66
N PHE A 186 -6.47 1.56 -12.49
CA PHE A 186 -5.76 2.18 -11.37
C PHE A 186 -6.54 1.93 -10.08
N TYR A 187 -5.84 1.69 -8.97
CA TYR A 187 -6.48 1.25 -7.74
C TYR A 187 -5.87 1.85 -6.47
N ALA A 188 -6.75 2.33 -5.59
CA ALA A 188 -6.43 2.62 -4.19
C ALA A 188 -7.49 1.98 -3.28
N GLY A 189 -7.06 1.23 -2.27
CA GLY A 189 -7.98 0.54 -1.36
C GLY A 189 -7.49 0.44 0.08
N GLY A 190 -8.40 0.54 1.05
CA GLY A 190 -8.08 0.40 2.47
C GLY A 190 -7.36 1.62 3.07
N MET A 191 -6.53 1.36 4.09
CA MET A 191 -5.83 2.39 4.88
C MET A 191 -4.66 3.01 4.11
N VAL A 192 -4.96 3.90 3.18
CA VAL A 192 -3.98 4.54 2.30
C VAL A 192 -4.20 6.06 2.24
N SER A 193 -3.14 6.85 2.10
CA SER A 193 -3.23 8.30 2.05
C SER A 193 -2.23 8.95 1.09
N ASN A 194 -2.54 10.19 0.73
CA ASN A 194 -1.72 11.06 -0.12
C ASN A 194 -1.30 10.37 -1.42
N ILE A 195 -2.29 10.13 -2.28
CA ILE A 195 -2.13 9.36 -3.51
C ILE A 195 -2.32 10.26 -4.72
N LEU A 196 -1.43 10.14 -5.70
CA LEU A 196 -1.55 10.80 -6.99
C LEU A 196 -1.66 9.77 -8.12
N PHE A 197 -2.78 9.79 -8.85
CA PHE A 197 -2.90 9.17 -10.17
C PHE A 197 -2.84 10.25 -11.24
N GLU A 198 -1.77 10.28 -12.04
CA GLU A 198 -1.54 11.36 -13.00
C GLU A 198 -1.07 10.90 -14.38
N ALA A 199 -1.62 11.53 -15.43
CA ALA A 199 -1.11 11.38 -16.79
C ALA A 199 -1.05 9.92 -17.28
N GLY A 200 -1.83 9.02 -16.67
CA GLY A 200 -1.93 7.62 -17.06
C GLY A 200 -3.05 7.40 -18.08
N GLU A 201 -3.04 6.22 -18.67
CA GLU A 201 -4.04 5.81 -19.66
C GLU A 201 -4.64 4.46 -19.26
N VAL A 202 -5.97 4.37 -19.33
CA VAL A 202 -6.68 3.09 -19.20
C VAL A 202 -7.56 2.90 -20.42
N ASN A 203 -7.37 1.78 -21.10
CA ASN A 203 -8.05 1.42 -22.34
C ASN A 203 -8.84 0.12 -22.14
N HIS A 204 -9.93 -0.04 -22.90
CA HIS A 204 -10.68 -1.30 -23.05
C HIS A 204 -10.92 -2.05 -21.75
N SER A 205 -11.37 -1.33 -20.73
CA SER A 205 -11.50 -1.81 -19.36
C SER A 205 -12.84 -1.43 -18.77
N ARG A 206 -13.34 -2.24 -17.83
CA ARG A 206 -14.61 -1.92 -17.16
C ARG A 206 -14.50 -0.67 -16.30
N ILE A 207 -13.38 -0.50 -15.58
CA ILE A 207 -13.14 0.61 -14.66
C ILE A 207 -11.82 1.30 -15.02
N GLY A 208 -11.77 2.63 -14.95
CA GLY A 208 -10.54 3.42 -15.13
C GLY A 208 -9.74 3.53 -13.82
N VAL A 209 -10.26 4.29 -12.86
CA VAL A 209 -9.73 4.40 -11.49
C VAL A 209 -10.78 3.90 -10.50
N ASP A 210 -10.39 3.04 -9.57
CA ASP A 210 -11.26 2.46 -8.54
C ASP A 210 -10.71 2.80 -7.15
N ILE A 211 -11.51 3.52 -6.34
CA ILE A 211 -11.14 4.00 -5.01
C ILE A 211 -12.09 3.38 -3.98
N ARG A 212 -11.59 2.45 -3.15
CA ARG A 212 -12.44 1.66 -2.26
C ARG A 212 -12.09 1.74 -0.79
N GLU A 213 -13.11 1.65 0.06
CA GLU A 213 -12.96 1.41 1.49
C GLU A 213 -12.24 0.08 1.71
N MET A 214 -12.68 -0.97 1.00
CA MET A 214 -12.05 -2.29 1.07
C MET A 214 -10.64 -2.28 0.46
N GLY A 215 -9.77 -3.10 1.05
CA GLY A 215 -8.44 -3.39 0.56
C GLY A 215 -8.43 -4.67 -0.29
N GLY A 216 -7.55 -5.61 0.07
CA GLY A 216 -7.28 -6.80 -0.75
C GLY A 216 -7.93 -8.12 -0.35
N ARG A 217 -8.64 -8.25 0.79
CA ARG A 217 -9.15 -9.55 1.29
C ARG A 217 -10.68 -9.67 1.21
N TRP A 218 -11.17 -10.89 1.34
CA TRP A 218 -12.58 -11.27 1.16
C TRP A 218 -13.52 -10.85 2.30
N ASP A 219 -12.98 -10.44 3.46
CA ASP A 219 -13.76 -9.94 4.61
C ASP A 219 -13.14 -8.64 5.12
N ASP A 220 -13.24 -7.61 4.28
CA ASP A 220 -12.78 -6.25 4.58
C ASP A 220 -13.91 -5.41 5.21
N SER A 221 -15.01 -6.05 5.66
CA SER A 221 -16.16 -5.40 6.31
C SER A 221 -15.84 -4.70 7.65
N ILE A 222 -14.58 -4.79 8.07
CA ILE A 222 -14.05 -4.34 9.37
C ILE A 222 -12.92 -3.32 9.20
N LEU A 223 -12.59 -2.93 7.95
CA LEU A 223 -11.75 -1.75 7.75
C LEU A 223 -12.58 -0.51 8.10
N GLU A 224 -12.16 0.21 9.13
CA GLU A 224 -12.69 1.54 9.42
C GLU A 224 -11.88 2.57 8.66
N GLY A 225 -12.52 3.23 7.69
CA GLY A 225 -11.86 4.23 6.86
C GLY A 225 -11.37 3.67 5.53
N GLY A 226 -10.98 4.57 4.65
CA GLY A 226 -10.52 4.23 3.30
C GLY A 226 -9.52 5.26 2.78
N PRO A 227 -9.23 5.25 1.47
CA PRO A 227 -8.28 6.16 0.87
C PRO A 227 -8.62 7.63 1.15
N VAL A 228 -7.64 8.38 1.67
CA VAL A 228 -7.75 9.83 1.91
C VAL A 228 -6.70 10.60 1.11
N ASP A 229 -6.95 11.88 0.86
CA ASP A 229 -6.05 12.76 0.09
C ASP A 229 -5.67 12.17 -1.28
N VAL A 230 -6.68 11.68 -2.02
CA VAL A 230 -6.50 11.12 -3.35
C VAL A 230 -6.69 12.20 -4.40
N LEU A 231 -5.66 12.44 -5.22
CA LEU A 231 -5.72 13.32 -6.39
C LEU A 231 -5.64 12.49 -7.67
N ILE A 232 -6.65 12.63 -8.52
CA ILE A 232 -6.72 12.00 -9.84
C ILE A 232 -6.70 13.12 -10.87
N ARG A 233 -5.69 13.18 -11.75
CA ARG A 233 -5.62 14.24 -12.75
C ARG A 233 -5.01 13.85 -14.08
N ASN A 234 -5.47 14.48 -15.16
CA ASN A 234 -4.91 14.35 -16.50
C ASN A 234 -4.83 12.89 -17.01
N ASN A 235 -5.71 11.99 -16.54
CA ASN A 235 -5.73 10.60 -16.99
C ASN A 235 -6.65 10.46 -18.21
N LYS A 236 -6.24 9.65 -19.20
CA LYS A 236 -7.02 9.37 -20.40
C LYS A 236 -7.73 8.03 -20.25
N MET A 237 -9.02 8.02 -20.54
CA MET A 237 -9.86 6.82 -20.48
C MET A 237 -10.44 6.57 -21.88
N THR A 238 -10.09 5.45 -22.51
CA THR A 238 -10.55 5.09 -23.87
C THR A 238 -11.34 3.79 -23.82
N ASP A 239 -12.60 3.78 -24.30
CA ASP A 239 -13.48 2.61 -24.21
C ASP A 239 -13.59 2.03 -22.79
N VAL A 240 -13.67 2.92 -21.80
CA VAL A 240 -13.83 2.56 -20.38
C VAL A 240 -15.28 2.77 -19.95
N THR A 241 -15.95 1.70 -19.50
CA THR A 241 -17.37 1.77 -19.12
C THR A 241 -17.63 2.64 -17.89
N GLN A 242 -16.74 2.58 -16.90
CA GLN A 242 -16.79 3.38 -15.67
C GLN A 242 -15.44 4.07 -15.44
N PRO A 243 -15.22 5.28 -16.00
CA PRO A 243 -13.95 6.00 -15.87
C PRO A 243 -13.45 6.13 -14.41
N TYR A 244 -14.39 6.32 -13.48
CA TYR A 244 -14.13 6.41 -12.05
C TYR A 244 -15.18 5.59 -11.29
N SER A 245 -14.76 4.78 -10.33
CA SER A 245 -15.63 3.90 -9.54
C SER A 245 -15.14 3.77 -8.09
N GLY A 246 -15.92 3.04 -7.28
CA GLY A 246 -15.60 2.73 -5.89
C GLY A 246 -16.41 3.53 -4.86
N ASP A 247 -16.66 2.93 -3.69
CA ASP A 247 -17.46 3.46 -2.58
C ASP A 247 -16.79 4.64 -1.85
N TYR A 248 -15.48 4.80 -2.01
CA TYR A 248 -14.70 5.90 -1.44
C TYR A 248 -14.34 7.01 -2.44
N LEU A 249 -14.80 6.92 -3.68
CA LEU A 249 -14.50 7.89 -4.73
C LEU A 249 -14.88 9.32 -4.36
N LYS A 250 -15.93 9.52 -3.56
CA LYS A 250 -16.38 10.84 -3.08
C LYS A 250 -15.31 11.62 -2.29
N ASN A 251 -14.31 10.91 -1.75
CA ASN A 251 -13.21 11.49 -1.00
C ASN A 251 -11.99 11.83 -1.89
N ALA A 252 -12.06 11.52 -3.19
CA ALA A 252 -11.02 11.86 -4.16
C ALA A 252 -11.30 13.20 -4.86
N LYS A 253 -10.24 13.95 -5.14
CA LYS A 253 -10.28 15.13 -5.99
C LYS A 253 -9.94 14.75 -7.43
N ILE A 254 -10.86 14.97 -8.34
CA ILE A 254 -10.68 14.70 -9.77
C ILE A 254 -10.48 16.03 -10.52
N VAL A 255 -9.37 16.16 -11.23
CA VAL A 255 -9.05 17.31 -12.09
C VAL A 255 -8.92 16.82 -13.52
N ARG A 256 -9.80 17.28 -14.40
CA ARG A 256 -9.83 16.86 -15.81
C ARG A 256 -8.93 17.71 -16.67
#